data_AF-A0A1J3J1C0-F1
#
_entry.id   AF-A0A1J3J1C0-F1
#
_cell.length_a   1.000
_cell.length_b   1.000
_cell.length_c   1.000
_cell.angle_alpha   90.00
_cell.angle_beta   90.00
_cell.angle_gamma   90.00
#
_symmetry.space_group_name_H-M   'P 1'
#
loop_
_entity.id
_entity.type
_entity.pdbx_description
1 polymer ?
#
loop_
_entity_poly.entity_id
_entity_poly.type
_entity_poly.pdbx_seq_one_letter_code
_entity_poly.pdbx_strand_id
1 'polypeptide(L)'
;ESCSEQVFEDSSSTPRTWTYHVFLSFHRPDVQTPFLIHLHKHFNNNGISSEGGQTTAPALTEAIGESRISMVVFSKNYASSSWSLDELVEIFKCKKDRGQIVMTVFYGVDPSDVQKQTGDFGEVFKKTCARKTKEERRKWSQALEDVGKIPGEHFLNWDDESKMVEKIARDVSNKLNATISKDFV
;
A
#
# COMPACT_ATOMS: atom_id res chain seq x y z
N GLU A 1 -50.83 -16.68 27.31
CA GLU A 1 -49.96 -15.59 26.81
C GLU A 1 -48.56 -16.15 26.60
N SER A 2 -48.04 -16.04 25.37
CA SER A 2 -46.66 -16.41 25.05
C SER A 2 -45.93 -15.12 24.69
N CYS A 3 -44.96 -14.74 25.51
CA CYS A 3 -44.06 -13.63 25.21
C CYS A 3 -42.84 -14.24 24.52
N SER A 4 -42.69 -14.00 23.23
CA SER A 4 -41.50 -14.39 22.47
C SER A 4 -40.42 -13.33 22.67
N GLU A 5 -39.34 -13.67 23.36
CA GLU A 5 -38.12 -12.86 23.36
C GLU A 5 -37.40 -13.09 22.02
N GLN A 6 -37.27 -12.02 21.23
CA GLN A 6 -36.37 -11.97 20.07
C GLN A 6 -34.96 -11.68 20.57
N VAL A 7 -34.04 -12.61 20.33
CA VAL A 7 -32.61 -12.37 20.51
C VAL A 7 -32.12 -11.66 19.24
N PHE A 8 -31.67 -10.42 19.39
CA PHE A 8 -30.93 -9.72 18.33
C PHE A 8 -29.53 -10.35 18.24
N GLU A 9 -29.20 -10.95 17.09
CA GLU A 9 -27.83 -11.33 16.78
C GLU A 9 -27.02 -10.04 16.55
N ASP A 10 -26.21 -9.69 17.54
CA ASP A 10 -25.14 -8.71 17.36
C ASP A 10 -24.13 -9.29 16.37
N SER A 11 -23.92 -8.59 15.25
CA SER A 11 -22.88 -8.94 14.29
C SER A 11 -21.51 -8.70 14.92
N SER A 12 -20.99 -9.69 15.65
CA SER A 12 -19.61 -9.66 16.15
C SER A 12 -18.67 -9.60 14.94
N SER A 13 -17.93 -8.50 14.80
CA SER A 13 -16.81 -8.46 13.86
C SER A 13 -15.76 -9.43 14.38
N THR A 14 -15.38 -10.42 13.58
CA THR A 14 -14.22 -11.25 13.92
C THR A 14 -13.01 -10.35 14.17
N PRO A 15 -12.22 -10.59 15.25
CA PRO A 15 -11.00 -9.83 15.49
C PRO A 15 -10.12 -9.94 14.25
N ARG A 16 -9.68 -8.80 13.71
CA ARG A 16 -8.80 -8.78 12.55
C ARG A 16 -7.46 -9.40 12.94
N THR A 17 -7.21 -10.63 12.51
CA THR A 17 -5.90 -11.29 12.71
C THR A 17 -4.95 -10.72 11.66
N TRP A 18 -4.25 -9.66 12.03
CA TRP A 18 -3.21 -9.10 11.18
C TRP A 18 -1.95 -9.97 11.26
N THR A 19 -1.51 -10.52 10.13
CA THR A 19 -0.29 -11.34 10.03
C THR A 19 0.95 -10.45 9.90
N TYR A 20 0.82 -9.32 9.20
CA TYR A 20 1.94 -8.43 8.91
C TYR A 20 1.67 -7.00 9.39
N HIS A 21 2.73 -6.30 9.81
CA HIS A 21 2.60 -4.88 10.11
C HIS A 21 2.48 -4.05 8.83
N VAL A 22 3.31 -4.35 7.82
CA VAL A 22 3.38 -3.57 6.57
C VAL A 22 3.39 -4.48 5.34
N PHE A 23 2.51 -4.21 4.37
CA PHE A 23 2.68 -4.69 2.99
C PHE A 23 3.44 -3.64 2.17
N LEU A 24 4.53 -4.04 1.52
CA LEU A 24 5.34 -3.19 0.65
C LEU A 24 5.02 -3.48 -0.82
N SER A 25 4.39 -2.52 -1.50
CA SER A 25 4.18 -2.55 -2.95
C SER A 25 5.18 -1.65 -3.66
N PHE A 26 5.96 -2.24 -4.56
CA PHE A 26 6.98 -1.55 -5.36
C PHE A 26 7.21 -2.28 -6.68
N HIS A 27 7.90 -1.64 -7.62
CA HIS A 27 8.32 -2.32 -8.85
C HIS A 27 9.44 -3.30 -8.54
N ARG A 28 9.24 -4.62 -8.77
CA ARG A 28 10.19 -5.65 -8.31
C ARG A 28 11.66 -5.41 -8.69
N PRO A 29 12.02 -5.03 -9.93
CA PRO A 29 13.40 -4.66 -10.27
C PRO A 29 14.01 -3.55 -9.40
N ASP A 30 13.20 -2.69 -8.80
CA ASP A 30 13.66 -1.62 -7.92
C ASP A 30 14.02 -2.14 -6.51
N VAL A 31 13.81 -3.42 -6.18
CA VAL A 31 14.17 -4.01 -4.86
C VAL A 31 15.64 -3.81 -4.49
N GLN A 32 16.50 -3.68 -5.51
CA GLN A 32 17.93 -3.48 -5.34
C GLN A 32 18.31 -2.00 -5.15
N THR A 33 17.33 -1.10 -5.11
CA THR A 33 17.59 0.31 -4.77
C THR A 33 18.11 0.41 -3.33
N PRO A 34 19.09 1.29 -3.06
CA PRO A 34 19.58 1.54 -1.70
C PRO A 34 18.44 1.81 -0.72
N PHE A 35 17.45 2.61 -1.14
CA PHE A 35 16.26 2.92 -0.38
C PHE A 35 15.52 1.67 0.13
N LEU A 36 15.14 0.73 -0.74
CA LEU A 36 14.38 -0.45 -0.30
C LEU A 36 15.22 -1.38 0.57
N ILE A 37 16.52 -1.52 0.29
CA ILE A 37 17.44 -2.31 1.13
C ILE A 37 17.53 -1.71 2.54
N HIS A 38 17.71 -0.39 2.64
CA HIS A 38 17.76 0.31 3.92
C HIS A 38 16.42 0.26 4.66
N LEU A 39 15.31 0.41 3.95
CA LEU A 39 13.96 0.32 4.51
C LEU A 39 13.71 -1.05 5.14
N HIS A 40 13.96 -2.14 4.40
CA HIS A 40 13.83 -3.50 4.92
C HIS A 40 14.72 -3.73 6.14
N LYS A 41 15.98 -3.28 6.10
CA LYS A 41 16.90 -3.40 7.23
C LYS A 41 16.39 -2.64 8.46
N HIS A 42 15.90 -1.41 8.28
CA HIS A 42 15.35 -0.61 9.38
C HIS A 42 14.09 -1.24 9.96
N PHE A 43 13.18 -1.74 9.13
CA PHE A 43 11.97 -2.42 9.60
C PHE A 43 12.32 -3.65 10.44
N ASN A 44 13.23 -4.50 9.95
CA ASN A 44 13.68 -5.68 10.69
C ASN A 44 14.33 -5.29 12.03
N ASN A 45 15.19 -4.27 12.04
CA ASN A 45 15.83 -3.79 13.27
C ASN A 45 14.84 -3.20 14.30
N ASN A 46 13.67 -2.74 13.86
CA ASN A 46 12.63 -2.17 14.71
C ASN A 46 11.47 -3.16 14.98
N GLY A 47 11.62 -4.44 14.64
CA GLY A 47 10.59 -5.46 14.85
C GLY A 47 9.33 -5.28 14.00
N ILE A 48 9.40 -4.48 12.93
CA ILE A 48 8.31 -4.26 11.99
C ILE A 48 8.32 -5.40 10.96
N SER A 49 7.45 -6.38 11.15
CA SER A 49 7.23 -7.42 10.12
C SER A 49 6.65 -6.81 8.83
N SER A 50 7.35 -7.02 7.72
CA SER A 50 6.93 -6.54 6.41
C SER A 50 6.87 -7.68 5.41
N GLU A 51 5.82 -7.71 4.60
CA GLU A 51 5.67 -8.60 3.44
C GLU A 51 5.75 -7.78 2.16
N GLY A 52 6.39 -8.28 1.09
CA GLY A 52 6.47 -7.51 -0.15
C GLY A 52 7.24 -8.18 -1.28
N GLY A 53 6.84 -7.87 -2.52
CA GLY A 53 7.64 -8.14 -3.73
C GLY A 53 7.70 -9.58 -4.24
N GLN A 54 7.15 -10.59 -3.54
CA GLN A 54 7.22 -11.99 -3.98
C GLN A 54 6.09 -12.88 -3.41
N THR A 55 4.85 -12.63 -3.81
CA THR A 55 3.72 -13.54 -3.56
C THR A 55 3.04 -13.97 -4.85
N THR A 56 2.44 -15.17 -4.87
CA THR A 56 1.54 -15.60 -5.95
C THR A 56 0.22 -14.82 -5.88
N ALA A 57 -0.59 -14.82 -6.94
CA ALA A 57 -1.79 -13.97 -6.98
C ALA A 57 -2.81 -14.27 -5.85
N PRO A 58 -3.04 -15.54 -5.44
CA PRO A 58 -3.88 -15.83 -4.27
C PRO A 58 -3.24 -15.32 -2.96
N ALA A 59 -1.94 -15.54 -2.79
CA ALA A 59 -1.20 -15.08 -1.62
C ALA A 59 -1.07 -13.55 -1.55
N LEU A 60 -1.23 -12.86 -2.68
CA LEU A 60 -1.16 -11.40 -2.77
C LEU A 60 -2.37 -10.74 -2.08
N THR A 61 -3.57 -11.16 -2.42
CA THR A 61 -4.81 -10.62 -1.83
C THR A 61 -4.85 -10.87 -0.33
N GLU A 62 -4.38 -12.04 0.10
CA GLU A 62 -4.25 -12.40 1.51
C GLU A 62 -3.21 -11.53 2.21
N ALA A 63 -1.98 -11.45 1.70
CA ALA A 63 -0.91 -10.64 2.31
C ALA A 63 -1.28 -9.15 2.41
N ILE A 64 -1.91 -8.58 1.37
CA ILE A 64 -2.43 -7.21 1.43
C ILE A 64 -3.54 -7.13 2.48
N GLY A 65 -4.53 -8.03 2.43
CA GLY A 65 -5.67 -8.01 3.34
C GLY A 65 -5.35 -8.26 4.81
N GLU A 66 -4.26 -8.97 5.10
CA GLU A 66 -3.75 -9.31 6.44
C GLU A 66 -2.68 -8.34 6.95
N SER A 67 -2.34 -7.31 6.16
CA SER A 67 -1.42 -6.26 6.59
C SER A 67 -2.15 -5.10 7.25
N ARG A 68 -1.59 -4.52 8.32
CA ARG A 68 -2.19 -3.35 8.99
C ARG A 68 -2.04 -2.07 8.16
N ILE A 69 -0.88 -1.93 7.54
CA ILE A 69 -0.49 -0.79 6.71
C ILE A 69 -0.09 -1.33 5.34
N SER A 70 -0.54 -0.68 4.27
CA SER A 70 0.05 -0.85 2.94
C SER A 70 0.91 0.38 2.62
N MET A 71 2.15 0.15 2.23
CA MET A 71 3.07 1.19 1.79
C MET A 71 3.36 1.02 0.30
N VAL A 72 3.02 2.03 -0.48
CA VAL A 72 3.21 2.04 -1.93
C VAL A 72 4.40 2.93 -2.27
N VAL A 73 5.43 2.35 -2.86
CA VAL A 73 6.62 3.06 -3.34
C VAL A 73 6.48 3.29 -4.85
N PHE A 74 5.97 4.47 -5.21
CA PHE A 74 5.87 4.90 -6.59
C PHE A 74 7.25 5.28 -7.12
N SER A 75 7.76 4.50 -8.05
CA SER A 75 8.95 4.82 -8.85
C SER A 75 8.56 5.11 -10.30
N LYS A 76 9.52 5.57 -11.11
CA LYS A 76 9.33 5.76 -12.56
C LYS A 76 8.83 4.50 -13.27
N ASN A 77 9.23 3.33 -12.76
CA ASN A 77 8.93 2.03 -13.36
C ASN A 77 7.73 1.32 -12.72
N TYR A 78 7.12 1.86 -11.67
CA TYR A 78 5.97 1.23 -11.01
C TYR A 78 4.84 0.90 -12.00
N ALA A 79 4.51 1.85 -12.87
CA ALA A 79 3.46 1.66 -13.87
C ALA A 79 3.84 0.73 -15.03
N SER A 80 5.09 0.26 -15.11
CA SER A 80 5.55 -0.66 -16.16
C SER A 80 5.10 -2.11 -15.92
N SER A 81 4.68 -2.42 -14.69
CA SER A 81 4.33 -3.76 -14.24
C SER A 81 2.83 -3.87 -14.01
N SER A 82 2.13 -4.73 -14.79
CA SER A 82 0.73 -5.06 -14.49
C SER A 82 0.57 -5.59 -13.07
N TRP A 83 1.56 -6.36 -12.59
CA TRP A 83 1.55 -6.89 -11.23
C TRP A 83 1.51 -5.78 -10.19
N SER A 84 2.38 -4.77 -10.31
CA SER A 84 2.39 -3.63 -9.37
C SER A 84 1.09 -2.83 -9.44
N LEU A 85 0.46 -2.72 -10.61
CA LEU A 85 -0.83 -2.06 -10.76
C LEU A 85 -2.00 -2.88 -10.19
N ASP A 86 -1.93 -4.21 -10.24
CA ASP A 86 -2.91 -5.10 -9.63
C ASP A 86 -2.79 -5.09 -8.09
N GLU A 87 -1.57 -5.04 -7.55
CA GLU A 87 -1.32 -4.80 -6.12
C GLU A 87 -1.95 -3.48 -5.68
N LEU A 88 -1.75 -2.40 -6.45
CA LEU A 88 -2.32 -1.09 -6.15
C LEU A 88 -3.85 -1.11 -6.13
N VAL A 89 -4.48 -1.83 -7.07
CA VAL A 89 -5.94 -2.00 -7.10
C VAL A 89 -6.43 -2.70 -5.85
N GLU A 90 -5.72 -3.73 -5.38
CA GLU A 90 -6.13 -4.46 -4.18
C GLU A 90 -5.93 -3.64 -2.90
N ILE A 91 -4.81 -2.90 -2.80
CA ILE A 91 -4.58 -1.93 -1.72
C ILE A 91 -5.69 -0.89 -1.69
N PHE A 92 -6.09 -0.36 -2.85
CA PHE A 92 -7.16 0.60 -2.96
C PHE A 92 -8.51 0.04 -2.47
N LYS A 93 -8.82 -1.22 -2.80
CA LYS A 93 -10.02 -1.90 -2.27
C LYS A 93 -9.94 -2.07 -0.75
N CYS A 94 -8.83 -2.60 -0.22
CA CYS A 94 -8.67 -2.79 1.22
C CYS A 94 -8.76 -1.47 2.01
N LYS A 95 -8.23 -0.37 1.45
CA LYS A 95 -8.42 0.97 2.00
C LYS A 95 -9.89 1.36 2.09
N LYS A 96 -10.67 1.15 1.01
CA LYS A 96 -12.10 1.53 0.95
C LYS A 96 -12.97 0.63 1.82
N ASP A 97 -12.78 -0.68 1.73
CA ASP A 97 -13.70 -1.65 2.30
C ASP A 97 -13.38 -1.97 3.76
N ARG A 98 -12.09 -1.91 4.14
CA ARG A 98 -11.61 -2.30 5.48
C ARG A 98 -11.02 -1.15 6.29
N GLY A 99 -10.89 0.04 5.69
CA GLY A 99 -10.25 1.19 6.32
C GLY A 99 -8.75 1.00 6.52
N GLN A 100 -8.11 0.14 5.73
CA GLN A 100 -6.67 -0.11 5.84
C GLN A 100 -5.87 1.18 5.66
N ILE A 101 -4.83 1.35 6.47
CA ILE A 101 -3.95 2.50 6.40
C ILE A 101 -3.08 2.37 5.16
N VAL A 102 -3.03 3.41 4.35
CA VAL A 102 -2.15 3.47 3.17
C VAL A 102 -1.15 4.61 3.34
N MET A 103 0.13 4.30 3.15
CA MET A 103 1.23 5.25 3.10
C MET A 103 1.81 5.25 1.68
N THR A 104 2.19 6.43 1.19
CA THR A 104 2.80 6.60 -0.12
C THR A 104 4.22 7.12 0.01
N VAL A 105 5.10 6.62 -0.84
CA VAL A 105 6.46 7.10 -1.02
C VAL A 105 6.66 7.36 -2.51
N PHE A 106 7.05 8.57 -2.86
CA PHE A 106 7.31 9.00 -4.22
C PHE A 106 8.83 9.02 -4.44
N TYR A 107 9.34 7.97 -5.09
CA TYR A 107 10.76 7.74 -5.32
C TYR A 107 11.16 8.15 -6.74
N GLY A 108 11.58 9.41 -6.89
CA GLY A 108 12.02 9.96 -8.18
C GLY A 108 10.89 10.21 -9.19
N VAL A 109 9.65 10.38 -8.69
CA VAL A 109 8.45 10.74 -9.48
C VAL A 109 7.71 11.89 -8.83
N ASP A 110 7.02 12.70 -9.62
CA ASP A 110 6.12 13.75 -9.11
C ASP A 110 4.76 13.11 -8.72
N PRO A 111 4.22 13.39 -7.52
CA PRO A 111 2.89 12.92 -7.12
C PRO A 111 1.77 13.28 -8.13
N SER A 112 1.83 14.47 -8.74
CA SER A 112 0.87 14.90 -9.76
C SER A 112 0.94 14.01 -11.00
N ASP A 113 2.13 13.57 -11.41
CA ASP A 113 2.29 12.67 -12.55
C ASP A 113 1.74 11.28 -12.27
N VAL A 114 1.89 10.77 -11.04
CA VAL A 114 1.25 9.51 -10.61
C VAL A 114 -0.27 9.66 -10.62
N GLN A 115 -0.79 10.73 -9.99
CA GLN A 115 -2.21 10.98 -9.83
C GLN A 115 -2.94 11.18 -11.15
N LYS A 116 -2.34 11.93 -12.09
CA LYS A 116 -2.95 12.28 -13.38
C LYS A 116 -2.51 11.36 -14.52
N GLN A 117 -1.59 10.44 -14.23
CA GLN A 117 -0.91 9.59 -15.22
C GLN A 117 -0.32 10.42 -16.36
N THR A 118 0.47 11.44 -15.99
CA THR A 118 1.16 12.36 -16.91
C THR A 118 2.68 12.21 -16.82
N GLY A 119 3.42 12.96 -17.65
CA GLY A 119 4.87 12.93 -17.68
C GLY A 119 5.43 11.55 -18.08
N ASP A 120 6.66 11.27 -17.66
CA ASP A 120 7.32 9.99 -17.94
C ASP A 120 6.54 8.80 -17.36
N PHE A 121 5.95 8.97 -16.17
CA PHE A 121 5.13 7.95 -15.53
C PHE A 121 3.90 7.60 -16.38
N GLY A 122 3.23 8.63 -16.91
CA GLY A 122 2.08 8.49 -17.81
C GLY A 122 2.41 7.77 -19.11
N GLU A 123 3.57 8.07 -19.72
CA GLU A 123 4.02 7.39 -20.94
C GLU A 123 4.32 5.91 -20.69
N VAL A 124 4.92 5.58 -19.54
CA VAL A 124 5.11 4.18 -19.12
C VAL A 124 3.76 3.50 -18.89
N PHE A 125 2.85 4.14 -18.15
CA PHE A 125 1.51 3.61 -17.90
C PHE A 125 0.73 3.34 -19.18
N LYS A 126 0.77 4.27 -20.14
CA LYS A 126 0.11 4.17 -21.45
C LYS A 126 0.63 2.97 -22.25
N LYS A 127 1.95 2.72 -22.23
CA LYS A 127 2.54 1.54 -22.88
C LYS A 127 2.06 0.24 -22.23
N THR A 128 2.05 0.16 -20.91
CA THR A 128 1.52 -1.01 -20.16
C THR A 128 0.05 -1.27 -20.49
N CYS A 129 -0.74 -0.21 -20.66
CA CYS A 129 -2.16 -0.26 -20.97
C CYS A 129 -2.48 -0.64 -22.42
N ALA A 130 -1.52 -0.65 -23.35
CA ALA A 130 -1.78 -0.76 -24.78
C ALA A 130 -2.53 -2.05 -25.19
N ARG A 131 -2.34 -3.15 -24.45
CA ARG A 131 -2.97 -4.46 -24.71
C ARG A 131 -4.01 -4.86 -23.67
N LYS A 132 -4.46 -3.92 -22.83
CA LYS A 132 -5.34 -4.18 -21.69
C LYS A 132 -6.77 -3.80 -22.00
N THR A 133 -7.72 -4.50 -21.37
CA THR A 133 -9.14 -4.21 -21.53
C THR A 133 -9.46 -2.79 -21.03
N LYS A 134 -10.58 -2.24 -21.49
CA LYS A 134 -11.05 -0.94 -20.99
C LYS A 134 -11.29 -0.97 -19.48
N GLU A 135 -11.75 -2.11 -18.95
CA GLU A 135 -12.02 -2.29 -17.53
C GLU A 135 -10.74 -2.31 -16.69
N GLU A 136 -9.73 -3.09 -17.09
CA GLU A 136 -8.43 -3.11 -16.40
C GLU A 136 -7.81 -1.71 -16.35
N ARG A 137 -7.78 -1.00 -17.48
CA ARG A 137 -7.26 0.37 -17.56
C ARG A 137 -7.98 1.31 -16.60
N ARG A 138 -9.32 1.23 -16.55
CA ARG A 138 -10.13 2.05 -15.63
C ARG A 138 -9.81 1.75 -14.17
N LYS A 139 -9.66 0.47 -13.80
CA LYS A 139 -9.32 0.06 -12.42
C LYS A 139 -7.94 0.60 -12.03
N TRP A 140 -6.94 0.43 -12.89
CA TRP A 140 -5.60 0.93 -12.62
C TRP A 140 -5.53 2.46 -12.55
N SER A 141 -6.16 3.18 -13.48
CA SER A 141 -6.22 4.65 -13.44
C SER A 141 -6.89 5.15 -12.16
N GLN A 142 -8.01 4.54 -11.75
CA GLN A 142 -8.69 4.94 -10.52
C GLN A 142 -7.80 4.72 -9.29
N ALA A 143 -7.13 3.57 -9.21
CA ALA A 143 -6.26 3.26 -8.08
C ALA A 143 -5.04 4.20 -8.01
N LEU A 144 -4.42 4.52 -9.15
CA LEU A 144 -3.35 5.52 -9.26
C LEU A 144 -3.80 6.91 -8.85
N GLU A 145 -4.99 7.33 -9.29
CA GLU A 145 -5.56 8.62 -8.93
C GLU A 145 -5.85 8.72 -7.43
N ASP A 146 -6.56 7.75 -6.85
CA ASP A 146 -6.97 7.79 -5.44
C ASP A 146 -5.80 7.60 -4.48
N VAL A 147 -4.91 6.63 -4.76
CA VAL A 147 -3.75 6.39 -3.89
C VAL A 147 -2.69 7.47 -4.11
N GLY A 148 -2.48 7.95 -5.33
CA GLY A 148 -1.56 9.04 -5.64
C GLY A 148 -1.93 10.39 -5.00
N LYS A 149 -3.20 10.60 -4.66
CA LYS A 149 -3.67 11.77 -3.88
C LYS A 149 -3.29 11.72 -2.39
N ILE A 150 -2.93 10.55 -1.87
CA ILE A 150 -2.60 10.39 -0.45
C ILE A 150 -1.26 11.11 -0.20
N PRO A 151 -1.19 12.05 0.77
CA PRO A 151 0.07 12.68 1.15
C PRO A 151 1.09 11.63 1.59
N GLY A 152 2.32 11.79 1.14
CA GLY A 152 3.38 10.81 1.36
C GLY A 152 4.76 11.45 1.36
N GLU A 153 5.77 10.62 1.56
CA GLU A 153 7.16 11.06 1.54
C GLU A 153 7.66 11.19 0.11
N HIS A 154 8.27 12.34 -0.21
CA HIS A 154 8.83 12.58 -1.52
C HIS A 154 10.34 12.54 -1.43
N PHE A 155 10.98 11.59 -2.12
CA PHE A 155 12.43 11.37 -2.05
C PHE A 155 13.24 12.64 -2.35
N LEU A 156 12.76 13.49 -3.26
CA LEU A 156 13.42 14.73 -3.63
C LEU A 156 13.43 15.81 -2.53
N ASN A 157 12.63 15.64 -1.47
CA ASN A 157 12.62 16.56 -0.32
C ASN A 157 13.67 16.20 0.74
N TRP A 158 14.47 15.15 0.51
CA TRP A 158 15.43 14.62 1.48
C TRP A 158 16.85 14.69 0.91
N ASP A 159 17.74 15.34 1.65
CA ASP A 159 19.18 15.35 1.35
C ASP A 159 19.88 14.05 1.80
N ASP A 160 19.20 13.24 2.62
CA ASP A 160 19.71 12.01 3.23
C ASP A 160 18.63 10.93 3.25
N GLU A 161 18.81 9.90 2.43
CA GLU A 161 17.92 8.74 2.33
C GLU A 161 17.75 8.01 3.67
N SER A 162 18.80 7.95 4.51
CA SER A 162 18.73 7.25 5.79
C SER A 162 17.78 7.96 6.74
N LYS A 163 17.80 9.31 6.77
CA LYS A 163 16.86 10.10 7.58
C LYS A 163 15.41 9.94 7.11
N MET A 164 15.20 9.85 5.79
CA MET A 164 13.89 9.55 5.22
C MET A 164 13.38 8.19 5.70
N VAL A 165 14.23 7.15 5.62
CA VAL A 165 13.91 5.79 6.10
C VAL A 165 13.61 5.77 7.60
N GLU A 166 14.41 6.46 8.41
CA GLU A 166 14.17 6.59 9.86
C GLU A 166 12.82 7.25 10.17
N LYS A 167 12.46 8.31 9.43
CA LYS A 167 11.14 8.95 9.56
C LYS A 167 10.03 7.98 9.18
N ILE A 168 10.15 7.28 8.05
CA ILE A 168 9.16 6.30 7.59
C ILE A 168 8.94 5.21 8.63
N ALA A 169 10.02 4.63 9.18
CA ALA A 169 9.92 3.61 10.22
C ALA A 169 9.21 4.15 11.48
N ARG A 170 9.54 5.36 11.91
CA ARG A 170 8.87 6.03 13.04
C ARG A 170 7.38 6.26 12.79
N ASP A 171 7.02 6.72 11.59
CA ASP A 171 5.64 6.96 11.21
C ASP A 171 4.83 5.65 11.16
N VAL A 172 5.44 4.57 10.66
CA VAL A 172 4.85 3.22 10.72
C VAL A 172 4.60 2.82 12.17
N SER A 173 5.61 2.86 13.04
CA SER A 173 5.46 2.51 14.46
C SER A 173 4.36 3.32 15.16
N ASN A 174 4.30 4.63 14.92
CA ASN A 174 3.27 5.51 15.47
C ASN A 174 1.86 5.09 15.01
N LYS A 175 1.69 4.78 13.72
CA LYS A 175 0.41 4.33 13.17
C LYS A 175 0.00 2.99 13.76
N LEU A 176 0.93 2.03 13.87
CA LEU A 176 0.67 0.72 14.48
C LEU A 176 0.21 0.87 15.93
N ASN A 177 0.90 1.68 16.73
CA ASN A 177 0.54 1.94 18.14
C ASN A 177 -0.83 2.62 18.27
N ALA A 178 -1.13 3.59 17.41
CA ALA A 178 -2.43 4.28 17.41
C ALA A 178 -3.59 3.36 17.03
N THR A 179 -3.36 2.38 16.17
CA THR A 179 -4.38 1.37 15.82
C THR A 179 -4.59 0.33 16.92
N ILE A 180 -3.52 -0.13 17.60
CA ILE A 180 -3.64 -1.05 18.74
C ILE A 180 -4.57 -0.42 19.80
N SER A 181 -4.39 0.87 20.11
CA SER A 181 -5.22 1.57 21.09
C SER A 181 -6.71 1.68 20.72
N LYS A 182 -7.10 1.49 19.45
CA LYS A 182 -8.49 1.55 19.00
C LYS A 182 -9.16 0.18 18.93
N ASP A 183 -8.37 -0.88 18.79
CA ASP A 183 -8.86 -2.27 18.74
C ASP A 183 -9.21 -2.81 20.16
N PHE A 184 -8.88 -2.07 21.23
CA PHE A 184 -9.14 -2.42 22.64
C PHE A 184 -10.21 -1.54 23.33
N VAL A 185 -10.99 -0.76 22.59
CA VAL A 185 -12.07 0.09 23.11
C VAL A 185 -13.42 -0.44 22.70
#